data_AF-A0A9W8EHP5-F1
#
_entry.id   AF-A0A9W8EHP5-F1
#
_cell.length_a   1.000
_cell.length_b   1.000
_cell.length_c   1.000
_cell.angle_alpha   90.00
_cell.angle_beta   90.00
_cell.angle_gamma   90.00
#
_symmetry.space_group_name_H-M   'P 1'
#
loop_
_entity.id
_entity.type
_entity.pdbx_description
1 polymer ?
#
loop_
_entity_poly.entity_id
_entity_poly.type
_entity_poly.pdbx_seq_one_letter_code
_entity_poly.pdbx_strand_id
1 'polypeptide(L)'
;MSATNIASALHLLLSASILWVVPSQHLFLADMVAFPVSLFLLLRDIVSKWSLATAVDHLRRHSIEIYTDDSPSDSSSREGSISSGATRRIKHHEKLDLSQYRPLPEKAAVLLKKATRDNNSRISPAKALLLLAHLVLFAMLLDFVYRPLISPAQDLFIFRPGHVSHDSARLHIRYPDGGQLELRYKELGHIDEPGFILPESSLNVPWESAGVIAPPTNATDFTKTTALMNLRPVTRYIVELHCLQPTLHAQTVLLGSVEFKTAPAPSHPARLRFATGSCIKPNFPYTPTLSPDIQGFKSMLDHSQTLDFVMFLGDFIYADLPLYFGSAVEDYRRLYRQVYRTPSARSLMHKVPTVHVYDDHEILNNWHDGDVAPMGSALVAYNEYNGLPNPPSPPNHAYYNFTYGDIAFYAWDTRRYRSHWEMANVGTTTATMLGKEQKAHFAQWLASVNHTAAVKFVISSVPLTTAWSSTDSSHDTWRGYPTERAEILALTQNVPNLFFLSGDRHEMAAVELPSGNVEFSTSPISQFTFPFVGQFRKNNAGEKTLHHRRAGHVKYGILDVDTLSSPVPRVTYSLFTTDVHKGRLPAWVYEAKCTTWR
;
A
#
# COMPACT_ATOMS: atom_id res chain seq x y z
N MET A 1 -29.67 23.23 7.63
CA MET A 1 -29.47 21.82 7.27
C MET A 1 -29.96 20.96 8.44
N SER A 2 -30.69 19.86 8.23
CA SER A 2 -31.16 19.03 9.37
C SER A 2 -29.98 18.33 10.07
N ALA A 3 -30.12 18.00 11.36
CA ALA A 3 -29.10 17.25 12.09
C ALA A 3 -28.76 15.91 11.41
N THR A 4 -29.77 15.22 10.88
CA THR A 4 -29.62 13.98 10.08
C THR A 4 -28.75 14.20 8.85
N ASN A 5 -28.96 15.28 8.10
CA ASN A 5 -28.18 15.57 6.90
C ASN A 5 -26.72 15.90 7.24
N ILE A 6 -26.48 16.64 8.32
CA ILE A 6 -25.12 16.98 8.77
C ILE A 6 -24.38 15.72 9.22
N ALA A 7 -25.00 14.89 10.06
CA ALA A 7 -24.40 13.64 10.53
C ALA A 7 -24.13 12.66 9.37
N SER A 8 -25.08 12.55 8.43
CA SER A 8 -24.92 11.72 7.23
C SER A 8 -23.76 12.20 6.37
N ALA A 9 -23.69 13.51 6.12
CA ALA A 9 -22.59 14.09 5.33
C ALA A 9 -21.24 13.84 6.00
N LEU A 10 -21.15 13.98 7.33
CA LEU A 10 -19.92 13.74 8.08
C LEU A 10 -19.44 12.30 7.95
N HIS A 11 -20.31 11.31 8.19
CA HIS A 11 -19.95 9.89 8.02
C HIS A 11 -19.50 9.58 6.59
N LEU A 12 -20.30 9.97 5.59
CA LEU A 12 -19.98 9.70 4.19
C LEU A 12 -18.66 10.34 3.77
N LEU A 13 -18.37 11.56 4.24
CA LEU A 13 -17.11 12.25 3.98
C LEU A 13 -15.92 11.56 4.66
N LEU A 14 -16.07 11.15 5.92
CA LEU A 14 -15.00 10.47 6.67
C LEU A 14 -14.67 9.11 6.04
N SER A 15 -15.67 8.26 5.84
CA SER A 15 -15.52 6.98 5.17
C SER A 15 -14.90 7.11 3.77
N ALA A 16 -15.41 8.02 2.93
CA ALA A 16 -14.86 8.25 1.60
C ALA A 16 -13.40 8.76 1.64
N SER A 17 -13.08 9.60 2.62
CA SER A 17 -11.70 10.08 2.82
C SER A 17 -10.75 8.95 3.19
N ILE A 18 -11.16 8.04 4.08
CA ILE A 18 -10.32 6.90 4.49
C ILE A 18 -10.08 5.94 3.32
N LEU A 19 -11.13 5.66 2.54
CA LEU A 19 -11.08 4.68 1.45
C LEU A 19 -10.30 5.17 0.23
N TRP A 20 -10.36 6.47 -0.08
CA TRP A 20 -9.85 6.97 -1.37
C TRP A 20 -8.90 8.16 -1.28
N VAL A 21 -8.70 8.76 -0.10
CA VAL A 21 -7.85 9.95 0.06
C VAL A 21 -6.68 9.68 0.98
N VAL A 22 -6.91 9.23 2.22
CA VAL A 22 -5.86 8.98 3.21
C VAL A 22 -6.32 7.98 4.29
N PRO A 23 -5.63 6.84 4.47
CA PRO A 23 -5.99 5.85 5.47
C PRO A 23 -5.47 6.25 6.87
N SER A 24 -6.13 7.20 7.52
CA SER A 24 -5.72 7.74 8.84
C SER A 24 -6.48 7.11 10.00
N GLN A 25 -5.77 6.79 11.09
CA GLN A 25 -6.36 6.32 12.34
C GLN A 25 -7.33 7.32 12.97
N HIS A 26 -7.00 8.61 12.98
CA HIS A 26 -7.89 9.63 13.54
C HIS A 26 -9.20 9.75 12.77
N LEU A 27 -9.15 9.68 11.44
CA LEU A 27 -10.36 9.68 10.60
C LEU A 27 -11.18 8.42 10.85
N PHE A 28 -10.54 7.25 10.95
CA PHE A 28 -11.22 6.00 11.24
C PHE A 28 -11.94 6.00 12.59
N LEU A 29 -11.27 6.44 13.66
CA LEU A 29 -11.88 6.56 14.99
C LEU A 29 -13.03 7.58 15.01
N ALA A 30 -12.89 8.70 14.29
CA ALA A 30 -13.97 9.68 14.14
C ALA A 30 -15.17 9.08 13.41
N ASP A 31 -14.95 8.31 12.33
CA ASP A 31 -16.03 7.68 11.59
C ASP A 31 -16.72 6.58 12.39
N MET A 32 -15.98 5.91 13.26
CA MET A 32 -16.54 4.91 14.18
C MET A 32 -17.57 5.50 15.16
N VAL A 33 -17.52 6.81 15.39
CA VAL A 33 -18.55 7.55 16.15
C VAL A 33 -19.60 8.16 15.20
N ALA A 34 -19.18 8.70 14.06
CA ALA A 34 -20.08 9.34 13.11
C ALA A 34 -21.09 8.36 12.49
N PHE A 35 -20.70 7.12 12.20
CA PHE A 35 -21.57 6.11 11.60
C PHE A 35 -22.76 5.75 12.52
N PRO A 36 -22.59 5.32 13.80
CA PRO A 36 -23.72 5.01 14.66
C PRO A 36 -24.67 6.19 14.89
N VAL A 37 -24.12 7.41 15.03
CA VAL A 37 -24.91 8.63 15.22
C VAL A 37 -25.73 8.95 13.97
N SER A 38 -25.12 8.92 12.80
CA SER A 38 -25.80 9.18 11.52
C SER A 38 -26.86 8.12 11.24
N LEU A 39 -26.56 6.84 11.48
CA LEU A 39 -27.48 5.73 11.33
C LEU A 39 -28.70 5.87 12.25
N PHE A 40 -28.48 6.19 13.53
CA PHE A 40 -29.56 6.39 14.50
C PHE A 40 -30.50 7.53 14.08
N LEU A 41 -29.94 8.70 13.72
CA LEU A 41 -30.74 9.85 13.28
C LEU A 41 -31.52 9.56 12.00
N LEU A 42 -30.90 8.84 11.05
CA LEU A 42 -31.55 8.45 9.80
C LEU A 42 -32.69 7.46 10.05
N LEU A 43 -32.47 6.42 10.87
CA LEU A 43 -33.51 5.47 11.24
C LEU A 43 -34.65 6.13 11.99
N ARG A 44 -34.36 7.01 12.96
CA ARG A 44 -35.37 7.82 13.65
C ARG A 44 -36.20 8.63 12.66
N ASP A 45 -35.56 9.26 11.68
CA ASP A 45 -36.24 10.07 10.66
C ASP A 45 -37.05 9.22 9.67
N ILE A 46 -36.69 7.95 9.45
CA ILE A 46 -37.46 6.99 8.66
C ILE A 46 -38.68 6.52 9.47
N VAL A 47 -38.46 6.06 10.71
CA VAL A 47 -39.49 5.53 11.61
C VAL A 47 -40.50 6.60 11.99
N SER A 48 -40.07 7.82 12.30
CA SER A 48 -40.98 8.94 12.62
C SER A 48 -41.88 9.29 11.44
N LYS A 49 -41.36 9.32 10.21
CA LYS A 49 -42.19 9.55 9.02
C LYS A 49 -43.13 8.37 8.74
N TRP A 50 -42.65 7.14 8.89
CA TRP A 50 -43.45 5.94 8.69
C TRP A 50 -44.59 5.85 9.72
N SER A 51 -44.29 6.00 11.01
CA SER A 51 -45.28 6.01 12.09
C SER A 51 -46.30 7.14 11.94
N LEU A 52 -45.86 8.35 11.55
CA LEU A 52 -46.77 9.46 11.25
C LEU A 52 -47.71 9.09 10.09
N ALA A 53 -47.18 8.51 9.02
CA ALA A 53 -48.00 8.11 7.87
C ALA A 53 -48.98 6.98 8.21
N THR A 54 -48.57 5.98 9.00
CA THR A 54 -49.44 4.90 9.46
C THR A 54 -50.55 5.43 10.38
N ALA A 55 -50.22 6.36 11.29
CA ALA A 55 -51.22 7.00 12.15
C ALA A 55 -52.25 7.79 11.33
N VAL A 56 -51.81 8.50 10.30
CA VAL A 56 -52.68 9.27 9.40
C VAL A 56 -53.57 8.35 8.56
N ASP A 57 -53.03 7.24 8.06
CA ASP A 57 -53.79 6.26 7.29
C ASP A 57 -54.84 5.54 8.16
N HIS A 58 -54.51 5.24 9.42
CA HIS A 58 -55.47 4.69 10.39
C HIS A 58 -56.59 5.68 10.71
N LEU A 59 -56.27 6.96 10.92
CA LEU A 59 -57.27 8.01 11.14
C LEU A 59 -58.18 8.18 9.91
N ARG A 60 -57.62 8.08 8.70
CA ARG A 60 -58.39 8.14 7.44
C ARG A 60 -59.36 6.97 7.31
N ARG A 61 -58.91 5.74 7.60
CA ARG A 61 -59.77 4.55 7.57
C ARG A 61 -60.91 4.62 8.58
N HIS A 62 -60.63 5.01 9.83
CA HIS A 62 -61.68 5.23 10.83
C HIS A 62 -62.67 6.34 10.44
N SER A 63 -62.21 7.42 9.81
CA SER A 63 -63.13 8.47 9.34
C SER A 63 -64.05 8.00 8.20
N ILE A 64 -63.63 6.99 7.42
CA ILE A 64 -64.43 6.41 6.34
C ILE A 64 -65.43 5.38 6.88
N GLU A 65 -65.03 4.55 7.85
CA GLU A 65 -65.93 3.58 8.51
C GLU A 65 -67.12 4.27 9.20
N ILE A 66 -66.88 5.39 9.89
CA ILE A 66 -67.94 6.21 10.52
C ILE A 66 -68.93 6.77 9.48
N TYR A 67 -68.50 7.00 8.23
CA TYR A 67 -69.36 7.51 7.16
C TYR A 67 -70.18 6.43 6.45
N THR A 68 -69.78 5.16 6.52
CA THR A 68 -70.49 4.04 5.87
C THR A 68 -71.55 3.37 6.76
N ASP A 69 -71.47 3.53 8.08
CA ASP A 69 -72.43 2.92 9.03
C ASP A 69 -73.76 3.70 9.15
N ASP A 70 -73.81 4.93 8.62
CA ASP A 70 -75.00 5.82 8.62
C ASP A 70 -75.82 5.81 7.32
N SER A 71 -75.61 4.82 6.43
CA SER A 71 -76.46 4.65 5.24
C SER A 71 -77.58 3.61 5.50
N PRO A 72 -78.87 4.01 5.50
CA PRO A 72 -79.95 3.07 5.80
C PRO A 72 -80.11 2.07 4.65
N SER A 73 -80.11 0.79 5.00
CA SER A 73 -80.69 -0.26 4.18
C SER A 73 -82.19 -0.01 4.05
N ASP A 74 -82.71 0.20 2.84
CA ASP A 74 -84.08 -0.26 2.59
C ASP A 74 -84.36 -0.71 1.16
N SER A 75 -85.03 -1.84 1.14
CA SER A 75 -85.55 -2.59 0.00
C SER A 75 -86.94 -2.08 -0.38
N SER A 76 -87.25 -1.99 -1.68
CA SER A 76 -88.44 -2.62 -2.31
C SER A 76 -88.86 -1.97 -3.63
N SER A 77 -89.48 -2.84 -4.44
CA SER A 77 -89.95 -2.77 -5.82
C SER A 77 -91.10 -1.80 -6.14
N ARG A 78 -91.16 -1.25 -7.37
CA ARG A 78 -92.20 -1.54 -8.39
C ARG A 78 -92.07 -0.72 -9.70
N GLU A 79 -92.62 -1.33 -10.75
CA GLU A 79 -92.65 -0.98 -12.18
C GLU A 79 -93.45 0.29 -12.55
N GLY A 80 -93.13 0.88 -13.71
CA GLY A 80 -93.97 1.85 -14.43
C GLY A 80 -93.26 2.52 -15.62
N SER A 81 -93.89 2.49 -16.80
CA SER A 81 -93.29 2.68 -18.13
C SER A 81 -93.35 4.11 -18.73
N ILE A 82 -92.39 4.40 -19.63
CA ILE A 82 -92.43 5.24 -20.86
C ILE A 82 -92.45 6.79 -20.75
N SER A 83 -91.47 7.41 -21.46
CA SER A 83 -91.59 8.60 -22.35
C SER A 83 -90.66 9.80 -22.12
N SER A 84 -89.84 10.06 -23.15
CA SER A 84 -89.42 11.34 -23.75
C SER A 84 -88.70 12.41 -22.92
N GLY A 85 -87.66 12.97 -23.52
CA GLY A 85 -86.70 13.86 -22.88
C GLY A 85 -87.20 15.26 -22.53
N ALA A 86 -86.47 15.89 -21.63
CA ALA A 86 -86.26 17.33 -21.60
C ALA A 86 -85.10 17.66 -20.64
N THR A 87 -84.18 18.47 -21.12
CA THR A 87 -83.10 19.13 -20.42
C THR A 87 -83.61 19.89 -19.20
N ARG A 88 -83.16 19.58 -17.98
CA ARG A 88 -83.21 20.55 -16.87
C ARG A 88 -82.04 20.39 -15.91
N ARG A 89 -81.13 21.36 -16.01
CA ARG A 89 -80.02 21.65 -15.11
C ARG A 89 -80.62 22.06 -13.75
N ILE A 90 -80.56 21.18 -12.74
CA ILE A 90 -80.88 21.54 -11.35
C ILE A 90 -79.57 21.58 -10.57
N LYS A 91 -79.19 22.80 -10.18
CA LYS A 91 -78.17 23.07 -9.16
C LYS A 91 -78.78 22.69 -7.81
N HIS A 92 -78.24 21.69 -7.15
CA HIS A 92 -78.33 21.59 -5.68
C HIS A 92 -76.92 21.61 -5.11
N HIS A 93 -76.51 22.81 -4.71
CA HIS A 93 -75.53 22.99 -3.65
C HIS A 93 -76.24 22.65 -2.35
N GLU A 94 -76.11 21.41 -1.87
CA GLU A 94 -76.43 21.12 -0.49
C GLU A 94 -75.16 21.33 0.33
N LYS A 95 -75.16 22.45 1.08
CA LYS A 95 -74.14 22.74 2.08
C LYS A 95 -74.30 21.70 3.18
N LEU A 96 -73.31 20.82 3.35
CA LEU A 96 -73.17 20.06 4.59
C LEU A 96 -73.11 21.04 5.75
N ASP A 97 -74.06 20.95 6.68
CA ASP A 97 -74.04 21.65 7.94
C ASP A 97 -73.05 20.95 8.89
N LEU A 98 -71.87 21.56 9.03
CA LEU A 98 -70.75 21.06 9.85
C LEU A 98 -70.91 21.40 11.35
N SER A 99 -72.06 21.92 11.78
CA SER A 99 -72.27 22.34 13.18
C SER A 99 -72.53 21.21 14.18
N GLN A 100 -72.74 19.97 13.72
CA GLN A 100 -73.10 18.83 14.59
C GLN A 100 -71.94 17.88 14.95
N TYR A 101 -70.72 18.11 14.45
CA TYR A 101 -69.58 17.26 14.78
C TYR A 101 -68.61 17.98 15.72
N ARG A 102 -68.26 17.33 16.84
CA ARG A 102 -67.25 17.83 17.79
C ARG A 102 -66.01 18.26 17.00
N PRO A 103 -65.54 19.50 17.13
CA PRO A 103 -64.32 19.90 16.46
C PRO A 103 -63.19 19.03 16.99
N LEU A 104 -62.54 18.28 16.09
CA LEU A 104 -61.22 17.73 16.35
C LEU A 104 -60.38 18.87 16.95
N PRO A 105 -59.71 18.67 18.11
CA PRO A 105 -58.94 19.73 18.74
C PRO A 105 -58.05 20.36 17.68
N GLU A 106 -58.02 21.68 17.60
CA GLU A 106 -57.46 22.45 16.48
C GLU A 106 -56.05 21.99 16.06
N LYS A 107 -55.27 21.51 17.03
CA LYS A 107 -53.96 20.85 16.84
C LYS A 107 -54.03 19.57 15.99
N ALA A 108 -55.01 18.71 16.20
CA ALA A 108 -55.25 17.50 15.42
C ALA A 108 -55.69 17.82 13.99
N ALA A 109 -56.53 18.84 13.78
CA ALA A 109 -56.95 19.28 12.44
C ALA A 109 -55.80 19.89 11.63
N VAL A 110 -54.91 20.66 12.29
CA VAL A 110 -53.68 21.19 11.68
C VAL A 110 -52.69 20.06 11.34
N LEU A 111 -52.52 19.08 12.24
CA LEU A 111 -51.69 17.88 11.99
C LEU A 111 -52.25 17.05 10.82
N LEU A 112 -53.57 16.86 10.74
CA LEU A 112 -54.23 16.15 9.65
C LEU A 112 -54.05 16.90 8.31
N LYS A 113 -54.26 18.23 8.26
CA LYS A 113 -54.06 19.04 7.05
C LYS A 113 -52.61 19.03 6.55
N LYS A 114 -51.65 19.00 7.47
CA LYS A 114 -50.22 18.90 7.15
C LYS A 114 -49.86 17.50 6.63
N ALA A 115 -50.48 16.47 7.19
CA ALA A 115 -50.29 15.08 6.78
C ALA A 115 -50.97 14.72 5.45
N THR A 116 -52.16 15.27 5.15
CA THR A 116 -52.87 15.05 3.87
C THR A 116 -52.17 15.69 2.67
N ARG A 117 -51.24 16.62 2.91
CA ARG A 117 -50.46 17.29 1.84
C ARG A 117 -49.22 16.49 1.42
N ASP A 118 -48.78 15.54 2.26
CA ASP A 118 -47.58 14.72 2.06
C ASP A 118 -48.03 13.25 1.87
N ASN A 119 -48.54 12.95 0.68
CA ASN A 119 -49.28 11.72 0.34
C ASN A 119 -48.40 10.45 0.22
N ASN A 120 -47.28 10.36 0.95
CA ASN A 120 -46.33 9.25 0.81
C ASN A 120 -46.11 8.52 2.15
N SER A 121 -46.88 7.46 2.37
CA SER A 121 -46.68 6.46 3.43
C SER A 121 -45.50 5.51 3.19
N ARG A 122 -44.80 5.69 2.07
CA ARG A 122 -43.61 4.91 1.70
C ARG A 122 -42.36 5.64 2.15
N ILE A 123 -41.37 4.89 2.66
CA ILE A 123 -40.02 5.39 2.90
C ILE A 123 -39.57 6.10 1.62
N SER A 124 -39.20 7.38 1.71
CA SER A 124 -38.75 8.11 0.53
C SER A 124 -37.57 7.37 -0.09
N PRO A 125 -37.58 7.05 -1.40
CA PRO A 125 -36.49 6.32 -2.06
C PRO A 125 -35.11 6.92 -1.77
N ALA A 126 -35.02 8.25 -1.65
CA ALA A 126 -33.80 8.96 -1.26
C ALA A 126 -33.25 8.56 0.12
N LYS A 127 -34.12 8.37 1.13
CA LYS A 127 -33.71 7.92 2.47
C LYS A 127 -33.33 6.44 2.50
N ALA A 128 -34.01 5.60 1.71
CA ALA A 128 -33.64 4.20 1.56
C ALA A 128 -32.27 4.07 0.88
N LEU A 129 -32.02 4.84 -0.18
CA LEU A 129 -30.73 4.92 -0.86
C LEU A 129 -29.64 5.47 0.07
N LEU A 130 -29.94 6.49 0.86
CA LEU A 130 -29.01 7.04 1.84
C LEU A 130 -28.65 6.01 2.91
N LEU A 131 -29.64 5.26 3.44
CA LEU A 131 -29.41 4.19 4.40
C LEU A 131 -28.52 3.09 3.80
N LEU A 132 -28.80 2.67 2.56
CA LEU A 132 -27.96 1.71 1.85
C LEU A 132 -26.53 2.23 1.68
N ALA A 133 -26.37 3.51 1.30
CA ALA A 133 -25.05 4.13 1.15
C ALA A 133 -24.25 4.10 2.47
N HIS A 134 -24.87 4.39 3.62
CA HIS A 134 -24.21 4.30 4.93
C HIS A 134 -23.73 2.87 5.20
N LEU A 135 -24.61 1.89 5.04
CA LEU A 135 -24.30 0.50 5.34
C LEU A 135 -23.21 -0.06 4.42
N VAL A 136 -23.31 0.21 3.12
CA VAL A 136 -22.33 -0.26 2.13
C VAL A 136 -20.98 0.40 2.36
N LEU A 137 -20.94 1.72 2.53
CA LEU A 137 -19.69 2.46 2.69
C LEU A 137 -18.98 2.08 4.00
N PHE A 138 -19.74 1.95 5.09
CA PHE A 138 -19.19 1.49 6.36
C PHE A 138 -18.72 0.03 6.29
N ALA A 139 -19.42 -0.85 5.57
CA ALA A 139 -18.95 -2.23 5.33
C ALA A 139 -17.65 -2.25 4.51
N MET A 140 -17.52 -1.40 3.48
CA MET A 140 -16.28 -1.23 2.71
C MET A 140 -15.13 -0.74 3.60
N LEU A 141 -15.41 0.19 4.52
CA LEU A 141 -14.44 0.65 5.50
C LEU A 141 -13.98 -0.47 6.44
N LEU A 142 -14.92 -1.25 6.98
CA LEU A 142 -14.59 -2.40 7.82
C LEU A 142 -13.77 -3.46 7.08
N ASP A 143 -14.10 -3.74 5.81
CA ASP A 143 -13.26 -4.62 4.98
C ASP A 143 -11.86 -4.05 4.83
N PHE A 144 -11.71 -2.78 4.42
CA PHE A 144 -10.40 -2.16 4.22
C PHE A 144 -9.51 -2.19 5.48
N VAL A 145 -10.10 -1.92 6.65
CA VAL A 145 -9.37 -1.87 7.94
C VAL A 145 -9.11 -3.27 8.49
N TYR A 146 -10.13 -4.12 8.57
CA TYR A 146 -10.07 -5.40 9.29
C TYR A 146 -9.77 -6.61 8.42
N ARG A 147 -9.58 -6.45 7.10
CA ARG A 147 -9.22 -7.56 6.20
C ARG A 147 -8.00 -8.38 6.65
N PRO A 148 -6.92 -7.80 7.25
CA PRO A 148 -5.83 -8.60 7.80
C PRO A 148 -6.27 -9.58 8.92
N LEU A 149 -7.33 -9.27 9.68
CA LEU A 149 -7.90 -10.15 10.70
C LEU A 149 -8.92 -11.12 10.12
N ILE A 150 -9.76 -10.66 9.18
CA ILE A 150 -10.80 -11.47 8.55
C ILE A 150 -10.18 -12.54 7.64
N SER A 151 -9.08 -12.21 6.97
CA SER A 151 -8.42 -13.08 5.99
C SER A 151 -6.90 -13.01 6.19
N PRO A 152 -6.36 -13.67 7.23
CA PRO A 152 -4.96 -13.56 7.64
C PRO A 152 -3.95 -14.25 6.71
N ALA A 153 -4.42 -15.01 5.71
CA ALA A 153 -3.62 -15.73 4.72
C ALA A 153 -2.59 -16.70 5.33
N GLN A 154 -3.04 -17.53 6.29
CA GLN A 154 -2.19 -18.51 6.98
C GLN A 154 -1.62 -19.58 6.03
N ASP A 155 -2.36 -19.92 4.98
CA ASP A 155 -2.07 -20.87 3.90
C ASP A 155 -1.11 -20.34 2.83
N LEU A 156 -0.59 -19.11 2.98
CA LEU A 156 0.23 -18.46 1.96
C LEU A 156 1.56 -19.20 1.70
N PHE A 157 1.69 -19.76 0.50
CA PHE A 157 2.98 -20.23 -0.01
C PHE A 157 3.79 -19.09 -0.64
N ILE A 158 5.09 -19.02 -0.31
CA ILE A 158 6.05 -18.11 -0.94
C ILE A 158 7.29 -18.91 -1.33
N PHE A 159 7.75 -18.75 -2.56
CA PHE A 159 9.08 -19.15 -3.00
C PHE A 159 9.60 -18.08 -3.95
N ARG A 160 10.65 -17.36 -3.53
CA ARG A 160 11.21 -16.23 -4.29
C ARG A 160 12.72 -16.09 -4.12
N PRO A 161 13.43 -15.53 -5.10
CA PRO A 161 14.80 -15.07 -4.89
C PRO A 161 14.84 -13.79 -4.04
N GLY A 162 15.78 -13.76 -3.10
CA GLY A 162 16.22 -12.57 -2.36
C GLY A 162 17.42 -11.94 -3.06
N HIS A 163 18.51 -11.70 -2.33
CA HIS A 163 19.77 -11.25 -2.93
C HIS A 163 20.44 -12.36 -3.76
N VAL A 164 20.83 -12.00 -4.98
CA VAL A 164 21.62 -12.85 -5.89
C VAL A 164 22.97 -12.19 -6.12
N SER A 165 24.05 -12.81 -5.63
CA SER A 165 25.43 -12.36 -5.85
C SER A 165 26.01 -12.98 -7.13
N HIS A 166 27.31 -12.81 -7.33
CA HIS A 166 28.04 -13.44 -8.43
C HIS A 166 28.21 -14.95 -8.26
N ASP A 167 28.18 -15.44 -7.03
CA ASP A 167 28.53 -16.81 -6.64
C ASP A 167 27.50 -17.47 -5.72
N SER A 168 26.43 -16.78 -5.37
CA SER A 168 25.40 -17.27 -4.46
C SER A 168 24.04 -16.66 -4.75
N ALA A 169 22.99 -17.35 -4.32
CA ALA A 169 21.62 -16.84 -4.38
C ALA A 169 20.87 -17.20 -3.10
N ARG A 170 20.32 -16.19 -2.43
CA ARG A 170 19.43 -16.38 -1.28
C ARG A 170 18.02 -16.64 -1.76
N LEU A 171 17.39 -17.67 -1.21
CA LEU A 171 16.03 -18.09 -1.55
C LEU A 171 15.16 -18.02 -0.30
N HIS A 172 14.06 -17.29 -0.41
CA HIS A 172 13.06 -17.15 0.65
C HIS A 172 11.91 -18.13 0.40
N ILE A 173 11.57 -18.88 1.44
CA ILE A 173 10.53 -19.89 1.42
C ILE A 173 9.56 -19.60 2.57
N ARG A 174 8.26 -19.58 2.29
CA ARG A 174 7.21 -19.76 3.29
C ARG A 174 6.36 -20.96 2.90
N TYR A 175 6.30 -21.98 3.75
CA TYR A 175 5.54 -23.20 3.45
C TYR A 175 4.86 -23.78 4.69
N PRO A 176 3.55 -23.53 4.88
CA PRO A 176 2.82 -23.91 6.09
C PRO A 176 2.39 -25.38 6.14
N ASP A 177 2.31 -26.08 5.00
CA ASP A 177 1.74 -27.44 4.93
C ASP A 177 2.68 -28.52 5.52
N GLY A 178 3.92 -28.15 5.86
CA GLY A 178 4.91 -29.04 6.46
C GLY A 178 5.47 -30.08 5.48
N GLY A 179 6.33 -30.97 5.99
CA GLY A 179 7.05 -31.94 5.17
C GLY A 179 8.46 -31.47 4.80
N GLN A 180 9.33 -32.44 4.56
CA GLN A 180 10.74 -32.15 4.30
C GLN A 180 10.90 -31.57 2.89
N LEU A 181 11.70 -30.52 2.76
CA LEU A 181 11.85 -29.80 1.49
C LEU A 181 13.17 -30.16 0.82
N GLU A 182 13.20 -30.23 -0.50
CA GLU A 182 14.43 -30.39 -1.27
C GLU A 182 14.53 -29.26 -2.30
N LEU A 183 15.70 -28.65 -2.40
CA LEU A 183 16.01 -27.73 -3.49
C LEU A 183 16.79 -28.45 -4.57
N ARG A 184 16.35 -28.25 -5.82
CA ARG A 184 17.06 -28.71 -7.00
C ARG A 184 17.30 -27.52 -7.92
N TYR A 185 18.45 -27.44 -8.55
CA TYR A 185 18.75 -26.38 -9.50
C TYR A 185 19.39 -26.94 -10.76
N LYS A 186 19.26 -26.22 -11.86
CA LYS A 186 20.01 -26.50 -13.08
C LYS A 186 20.50 -25.19 -13.68
N GLU A 187 21.68 -25.26 -14.28
CA GLU A 187 22.24 -24.15 -15.02
C GLU A 187 21.63 -24.09 -16.43
N LEU A 188 21.12 -22.94 -16.83
CA LEU A 188 20.54 -22.71 -18.16
C LEU A 188 21.56 -22.15 -19.17
N GLY A 189 22.75 -21.77 -18.70
CA GLY A 189 23.87 -21.29 -19.52
C GLY A 189 24.20 -19.81 -19.32
N HIS A 190 25.27 -19.39 -20.01
CA HIS A 190 25.79 -18.03 -20.03
C HIS A 190 25.07 -17.20 -21.10
N ILE A 191 24.64 -15.98 -20.76
CA ILE A 191 24.07 -15.06 -21.75
C ILE A 191 25.03 -13.90 -21.97
N ASP A 192 25.70 -13.93 -23.12
CA ASP A 192 26.37 -12.77 -23.69
C ASP A 192 25.45 -11.95 -24.63
N GLU A 193 24.31 -12.49 -25.09
CA GLU A 193 23.40 -11.78 -26.00
C GLU A 193 21.91 -11.82 -25.58
N PRO A 194 21.22 -10.67 -25.51
CA PRO A 194 19.79 -10.62 -25.24
C PRO A 194 19.00 -11.16 -26.44
N GLY A 195 18.40 -12.34 -26.31
CA GLY A 195 17.41 -12.81 -27.28
C GLY A 195 17.30 -14.32 -27.49
N PHE A 196 18.25 -15.12 -27.02
CA PHE A 196 18.18 -16.58 -27.18
C PHE A 196 17.71 -17.26 -25.90
N ILE A 197 16.40 -17.48 -25.80
CA ILE A 197 15.84 -18.48 -24.87
C ILE A 197 16.00 -19.82 -25.59
N LEU A 198 16.99 -20.62 -25.21
CA LEU A 198 16.97 -22.03 -25.58
C LEU A 198 15.72 -22.65 -24.95
N PRO A 199 14.84 -23.32 -25.73
CA PRO A 199 13.71 -24.04 -25.16
C PRO A 199 14.22 -25.03 -24.12
N GLU A 200 13.51 -25.17 -23.01
CA GLU A 200 13.86 -26.05 -21.88
C GLU A 200 14.14 -27.51 -22.32
N SER A 201 13.57 -27.93 -23.46
CA SER A 201 13.75 -29.23 -24.10
C SER A 201 15.08 -29.42 -24.85
N SER A 202 15.92 -28.39 -24.97
CA SER A 202 17.15 -28.40 -25.80
C SER A 202 18.46 -28.47 -25.00
N LEU A 203 18.40 -28.39 -23.67
CA LEU A 203 19.55 -28.52 -22.78
C LEU A 203 19.37 -29.79 -21.92
N ASN A 204 20.04 -30.89 -22.28
CA ASN A 204 20.17 -32.09 -21.44
C ASN A 204 21.10 -31.83 -20.23
N VAL A 205 20.84 -30.76 -19.47
CA VAL A 205 21.59 -30.44 -18.25
C VAL A 205 20.90 -31.16 -17.08
N PRO A 206 21.62 -32.03 -16.34
CA PRO A 206 21.04 -32.72 -15.20
C PRO A 206 20.71 -31.74 -14.07
N TRP A 207 19.66 -32.05 -13.31
CA TRP A 207 19.37 -31.33 -12.06
C TRP A 207 20.41 -31.67 -11.00
N GLU A 208 20.92 -30.64 -10.34
CA GLU A 208 21.77 -30.75 -9.16
C GLU A 208 20.92 -30.61 -7.90
N SER A 209 21.16 -31.44 -6.89
CA SER A 209 20.52 -31.29 -5.59
C SER A 209 21.31 -30.30 -4.75
N ALA A 210 20.65 -29.22 -4.32
CA ALA A 210 21.19 -28.29 -3.32
C ALA A 210 21.02 -28.81 -1.88
N GLY A 211 20.50 -30.03 -1.74
CA GLY A 211 20.28 -30.69 -0.48
C GLY A 211 18.88 -30.46 0.10
N VAL A 212 18.71 -31.04 1.28
CA VAL A 212 17.44 -31.15 1.97
C VAL A 212 17.34 -30.10 3.06
N ILE A 213 16.21 -29.39 3.09
CA ILE A 213 15.92 -28.30 3.99
C ILE A 213 14.94 -28.80 5.05
N ALA A 214 15.33 -28.64 6.32
CA ALA A 214 14.41 -28.90 7.42
C ALA A 214 13.15 -28.02 7.29
N PRO A 215 11.94 -28.59 7.50
CA PRO A 215 10.69 -27.87 7.33
C PRO A 215 10.67 -26.59 8.18
N PRO A 216 10.19 -25.47 7.64
CA PRO A 216 9.96 -24.29 8.46
C PRO A 216 8.80 -24.56 9.45
N THR A 217 8.77 -23.83 10.56
CA THR A 217 7.84 -24.10 11.67
C THR A 217 7.01 -22.87 12.00
N ASN A 218 5.95 -23.03 12.81
CA ASN A 218 5.14 -21.91 13.27
C ASN A 218 5.94 -20.84 14.05
N ALA A 219 7.09 -21.20 14.63
CA ALA A 219 7.96 -20.28 15.37
C ALA A 219 8.48 -19.15 14.47
N THR A 220 8.67 -19.40 13.17
CA THR A 220 9.12 -18.43 12.16
C THR A 220 8.00 -18.04 11.18
N ASP A 221 6.73 -18.29 11.53
CA ASP A 221 5.59 -18.18 10.62
C ASP A 221 5.79 -18.97 9.31
N PHE A 222 6.36 -20.17 9.47
CA PHE A 222 6.68 -21.09 8.39
C PHE A 222 7.62 -20.49 7.34
N THR A 223 8.39 -19.46 7.70
CA THR A 223 9.42 -18.88 6.83
C THR A 223 10.78 -19.52 7.05
N LYS A 224 11.60 -19.56 5.99
CA LYS A 224 13.01 -19.94 6.01
C LYS A 224 13.75 -19.30 4.84
N THR A 225 14.98 -18.89 5.08
CA THR A 225 15.92 -18.48 4.04
C THR A 225 17.04 -19.49 3.93
N THR A 226 17.39 -19.85 2.70
CA THR A 226 18.55 -20.70 2.39
C THR A 226 19.39 -20.03 1.31
N ALA A 227 20.63 -20.48 1.13
CA ALA A 227 21.53 -19.96 0.12
C ALA A 227 22.05 -21.09 -0.76
N LEU A 228 21.95 -20.90 -2.08
CA LEU A 228 22.74 -21.66 -3.05
C LEU A 228 24.11 -20.99 -3.14
N MET A 229 25.18 -21.79 -3.11
CA MET A 229 26.56 -21.32 -3.07
C MET A 229 27.34 -21.92 -4.25
N ASN A 230 28.53 -21.37 -4.53
CA ASN A 230 29.43 -21.82 -5.60
C ASN A 230 28.80 -21.74 -7.00
N LEU A 231 27.92 -20.76 -7.21
CA LEU A 231 27.34 -20.48 -8.52
C LEU A 231 28.36 -19.80 -9.43
N ARG A 232 28.18 -19.91 -10.74
CA ARG A 232 29.01 -19.19 -11.71
C ARG A 232 28.49 -17.77 -11.91
N PRO A 233 29.36 -16.75 -12.03
CA PRO A 233 28.96 -15.39 -12.37
C PRO A 233 28.31 -15.27 -13.76
N VAL A 234 27.39 -14.31 -13.92
CA VAL A 234 26.71 -13.99 -15.20
C VAL A 234 26.00 -15.21 -15.82
N THR A 235 25.39 -16.04 -14.99
CA THR A 235 24.80 -17.31 -15.40
C THR A 235 23.35 -17.38 -14.96
N ARG A 236 22.48 -17.90 -15.84
CA ARG A 236 21.06 -18.15 -15.51
C ARG A 236 20.90 -19.50 -14.83
N TYR A 237 20.14 -19.50 -13.76
CA TYR A 237 19.74 -20.69 -13.03
C TYR A 237 18.23 -20.74 -12.90
N ILE A 238 17.68 -21.93 -13.03
CA ILE A 238 16.32 -22.25 -12.55
C ILE A 238 16.43 -23.17 -11.35
N VAL A 239 15.63 -22.89 -10.34
CA VAL A 239 15.61 -23.60 -9.07
C VAL A 239 14.19 -24.06 -8.80
N GLU A 240 14.04 -25.34 -8.48
CA GLU A 240 12.79 -25.95 -8.07
C GLU A 240 12.80 -26.26 -6.57
N LEU A 241 11.67 -25.98 -5.93
CA LEU A 241 11.38 -26.40 -4.56
C LEU A 241 10.44 -27.59 -4.59
N HIS A 242 10.87 -28.68 -3.97
CA HIS A 242 10.13 -29.93 -3.90
C HIS A 242 9.77 -30.27 -2.45
N CYS A 243 8.60 -30.87 -2.24
CA CYS A 243 8.21 -31.48 -0.98
C CYS A 243 8.39 -33.00 -1.04
N LEU A 244 9.09 -33.56 -0.07
CA LEU A 244 9.29 -34.99 0.11
C LEU A 244 8.17 -35.51 1.02
N GLN A 245 7.17 -36.17 0.45
CA GLN A 245 6.07 -36.73 1.23
C GLN A 245 6.46 -38.09 1.83
N PRO A 246 6.17 -38.33 3.13
CA PRO A 246 6.34 -39.62 3.76
C PRO A 246 5.17 -40.54 3.38
N THR A 247 5.07 -40.92 2.11
CA THR A 247 4.14 -41.97 1.66
C THR A 247 4.91 -43.23 1.27
N LEU A 248 4.23 -44.38 1.28
CA LEU A 248 4.76 -45.71 0.88
C LEU A 248 5.42 -45.73 -0.52
N HIS A 249 5.23 -44.70 -1.33
CA HIS A 249 5.76 -44.58 -2.69
C HIS A 249 6.77 -43.43 -2.88
N ALA A 250 7.22 -42.76 -1.80
CA ALA A 250 8.21 -41.67 -1.84
C ALA A 250 7.97 -40.64 -2.96
N GLN A 251 6.74 -40.12 -3.06
CA GLN A 251 6.40 -39.14 -4.09
C GLN A 251 6.99 -37.78 -3.73
N THR A 252 7.87 -37.28 -4.60
CA THR A 252 8.33 -35.89 -4.60
C THR A 252 7.31 -35.02 -5.34
N VAL A 253 6.85 -33.95 -4.72
CA VAL A 253 5.89 -32.99 -5.30
C VAL A 253 6.58 -31.66 -5.55
N LEU A 254 6.55 -31.18 -6.80
CA LEU A 254 7.02 -29.84 -7.15
C LEU A 254 6.06 -28.79 -6.55
N LEU A 255 6.59 -27.93 -5.67
CA LEU A 255 5.82 -26.84 -5.07
C LEU A 255 5.90 -25.55 -5.89
N GLY A 256 7.06 -25.28 -6.50
CA GLY A 256 7.27 -24.08 -7.32
C GLY A 256 8.69 -23.99 -7.86
N SER A 257 8.90 -23.06 -8.80
CA SER A 257 10.18 -22.86 -9.47
C SER A 257 10.48 -21.38 -9.61
N VAL A 258 11.73 -20.96 -9.43
CA VAL A 258 12.17 -19.58 -9.66
C VAL A 258 13.37 -19.55 -10.59
N GLU A 259 13.52 -18.44 -11.31
CA GLU A 259 14.65 -18.22 -12.20
C GLU A 259 15.37 -16.92 -11.82
N PHE A 260 16.70 -16.91 -11.89
CA PHE A 260 17.50 -15.71 -11.69
C PHE A 260 18.81 -15.78 -12.49
N LYS A 261 19.45 -14.62 -12.64
CA LYS A 261 20.79 -14.47 -13.20
C LYS A 261 21.76 -14.01 -12.11
N THR A 262 22.89 -14.69 -11.96
CA THR A 262 23.96 -14.27 -11.04
C THR A 262 24.65 -13.01 -11.55
N ALA A 263 25.07 -12.17 -10.61
CA ALA A 263 25.78 -10.93 -10.93
C ALA A 263 27.14 -11.21 -11.59
N PRO A 264 27.74 -10.23 -12.29
CA PRO A 264 29.16 -10.28 -12.62
C PRO A 264 30.02 -10.31 -11.36
N ALA A 265 31.19 -10.93 -11.46
CA ALA A 265 32.15 -10.97 -10.37
C ALA A 265 32.56 -9.55 -9.93
N PRO A 266 32.90 -9.31 -8.66
CA PRO A 266 33.26 -8.00 -8.16
C PRO A 266 34.32 -7.31 -9.04
N SER A 267 34.19 -6.00 -9.20
CA SER A 267 35.06 -5.15 -10.03
C SER A 267 35.05 -5.42 -11.54
N HIS A 268 34.15 -6.28 -12.04
CA HIS A 268 33.94 -6.44 -13.48
C HIS A 268 32.87 -5.48 -13.99
N PRO A 269 33.10 -4.81 -15.13
CA PRO A 269 32.09 -3.95 -15.76
C PRO A 269 30.79 -4.69 -16.06
N ALA A 270 29.67 -3.99 -15.94
CA ALA A 270 28.34 -4.58 -15.96
C ALA A 270 27.31 -3.69 -16.65
N ARG A 271 26.23 -4.32 -17.12
CA ARG A 271 24.95 -3.66 -17.34
C ARG A 271 24.00 -4.14 -16.26
N LEU A 272 23.34 -3.20 -15.60
CA LEU A 272 22.40 -3.46 -14.54
C LEU A 272 21.14 -2.62 -14.76
N ARG A 273 19.98 -3.25 -14.67
CA ARG A 273 18.69 -2.58 -14.69
C ARG A 273 17.87 -2.99 -13.47
N PHE A 274 17.56 -2.06 -12.59
CA PHE A 274 16.83 -2.35 -11.35
C PHE A 274 15.75 -1.33 -11.06
N ALA A 275 14.67 -1.77 -10.41
CA ALA A 275 13.58 -0.90 -10.00
C ALA A 275 13.71 -0.48 -8.53
N THR A 276 13.13 0.66 -8.16
CA THR A 276 13.18 1.18 -6.79
C THR A 276 11.91 1.93 -6.38
N GLY A 277 11.54 1.83 -5.10
CA GLY A 277 10.43 2.58 -4.49
C GLY A 277 10.03 2.06 -3.10
N SER A 278 9.12 2.76 -2.43
CA SER A 278 8.61 2.43 -1.08
C SER A 278 7.11 2.66 -0.95
N CYS A 279 6.57 2.53 0.26
CA CYS A 279 5.22 2.95 0.65
C CYS A 279 4.13 2.14 -0.07
N ILE A 280 3.87 0.95 0.46
CA ILE A 280 2.96 -0.05 -0.09
C ILE A 280 1.79 -0.29 0.86
N LYS A 281 0.60 0.17 0.46
CA LYS A 281 -0.66 -0.21 1.11
C LYS A 281 -1.50 -1.05 0.14
N PRO A 282 -1.70 -2.34 0.42
CA PRO A 282 -2.59 -3.18 -0.38
C PRO A 282 -3.99 -2.58 -0.47
N ASN A 283 -4.57 -2.66 -1.67
CA ASN A 283 -5.92 -2.16 -1.97
C ASN A 283 -6.13 -0.68 -1.67
N PHE A 284 -5.12 0.16 -1.92
CA PHE A 284 -5.29 1.61 -1.83
C PHE A 284 -5.03 2.28 -3.19
N PRO A 285 -5.93 3.16 -3.68
CA PRO A 285 -7.28 3.44 -3.16
C PRO A 285 -8.20 2.20 -3.13
N TYR A 286 -9.15 2.16 -2.20
CA TYR A 286 -9.98 0.98 -1.96
C TYR A 286 -10.86 0.62 -3.15
N THR A 287 -10.82 -0.66 -3.52
CA THR A 287 -11.77 -1.28 -4.43
C THR A 287 -12.45 -2.46 -3.73
N PRO A 288 -13.79 -2.60 -3.79
CA PRO A 288 -14.50 -3.74 -3.20
C PRO A 288 -14.29 -4.99 -4.05
N THR A 289 -13.18 -5.69 -3.82
CA THR A 289 -12.81 -6.92 -4.52
C THR A 289 -12.41 -8.02 -3.53
N LEU A 290 -12.70 -9.28 -3.89
CA LEU A 290 -12.27 -10.44 -3.12
C LEU A 290 -10.75 -10.66 -3.20
N SER A 291 -10.10 -10.15 -4.25
CA SER A 291 -8.65 -10.25 -4.48
C SER A 291 -8.04 -8.85 -4.55
N PRO A 292 -7.75 -8.23 -3.39
CA PRO A 292 -7.09 -6.94 -3.37
C PRO A 292 -5.68 -7.02 -3.95
N ASP A 293 -5.23 -5.94 -4.56
CA ASP A 293 -3.99 -5.90 -5.32
C ASP A 293 -3.18 -4.62 -5.04
N ILE A 294 -1.96 -4.56 -5.59
CA ILE A 294 -1.03 -3.44 -5.46
C ILE A 294 -0.76 -2.86 -6.86
N GLN A 295 -1.28 -1.66 -7.13
CA GLN A 295 -1.25 -1.10 -8.48
C GLN A 295 0.18 -0.85 -8.99
N GLY A 296 1.09 -0.45 -8.11
CA GLY A 296 2.50 -0.28 -8.46
C GLY A 296 3.19 -1.56 -8.89
N PHE A 297 2.96 -2.68 -8.21
CA PHE A 297 3.50 -3.97 -8.64
C PHE A 297 2.90 -4.40 -9.98
N LYS A 298 1.60 -4.20 -10.18
CA LYS A 298 0.95 -4.46 -11.46
C LYS A 298 1.58 -3.65 -12.61
N SER A 299 1.91 -2.38 -12.37
CA SER A 299 2.60 -1.56 -13.36
C SER A 299 4.05 -2.02 -13.58
N MET A 300 4.77 -2.34 -12.51
CA MET A 300 6.17 -2.78 -12.58
C MET A 300 6.33 -4.14 -13.30
N LEU A 301 5.30 -5.00 -13.27
CA LEU A 301 5.27 -6.27 -14.00
C LEU A 301 5.47 -6.10 -15.52
N ASP A 302 5.01 -5.00 -16.11
CA ASP A 302 5.22 -4.70 -17.53
C ASP A 302 6.71 -4.59 -17.89
N HIS A 303 7.58 -4.36 -16.90
CA HIS A 303 9.03 -4.22 -17.05
C HIS A 303 9.82 -5.43 -16.52
N SER A 304 9.15 -6.40 -15.88
CA SER A 304 9.79 -7.47 -15.09
C SER A 304 10.80 -8.33 -15.86
N GLN A 305 10.65 -8.49 -17.18
CA GLN A 305 11.55 -9.32 -18.00
C GLN A 305 12.97 -8.76 -18.12
N THR A 306 13.16 -7.45 -17.90
CA THR A 306 14.45 -6.79 -18.04
C THR A 306 15.05 -6.36 -16.71
N LEU A 307 14.35 -6.56 -15.60
CA LEU A 307 14.82 -6.19 -14.27
C LEU A 307 15.72 -7.28 -13.69
N ASP A 308 16.91 -6.88 -13.24
CA ASP A 308 17.83 -7.74 -12.51
C ASP A 308 17.39 -7.90 -11.03
N PHE A 309 16.84 -6.84 -10.43
CA PHE A 309 16.20 -6.89 -9.10
C PHE A 309 15.30 -5.67 -8.84
N VAL A 310 14.56 -5.69 -7.72
CA VAL A 310 13.84 -4.54 -7.14
C VAL A 310 14.43 -4.20 -5.77
N MET A 311 14.78 -2.93 -5.57
CA MET A 311 15.20 -2.36 -4.29
C MET A 311 14.02 -1.66 -3.62
N PHE A 312 13.50 -2.23 -2.53
CA PHE A 312 12.47 -1.59 -1.72
C PHE A 312 13.09 -0.68 -0.67
N LEU A 313 12.61 0.57 -0.63
CA LEU A 313 13.16 1.64 0.20
C LEU A 313 12.42 1.81 1.54
N GLY A 314 11.75 0.77 2.02
CA GLY A 314 10.96 0.81 3.26
C GLY A 314 9.45 0.95 3.05
N ASP A 315 8.70 1.01 4.15
CA ASP A 315 7.23 1.00 4.17
C ASP A 315 6.63 -0.11 3.28
N PHE A 316 7.22 -1.30 3.33
CA PHE A 316 6.70 -2.48 2.66
C PHE A 316 5.37 -2.92 3.25
N ILE A 317 5.17 -2.68 4.55
CA ILE A 317 3.90 -2.77 5.25
C ILE A 317 3.59 -1.45 5.95
N TYR A 318 2.33 -1.28 6.35
CA TYR A 318 1.91 -0.24 7.29
C TYR A 318 1.34 -0.90 8.55
N ALA A 319 2.11 -0.91 9.64
CA ALA A 319 1.73 -1.53 10.92
C ALA A 319 0.62 -0.80 11.67
N ASP A 320 0.50 0.50 11.42
CA ASP A 320 -0.24 1.46 12.21
C ASP A 320 -1.34 2.21 11.42
N LEU A 321 -1.42 1.98 10.10
CA LEU A 321 -2.45 2.59 9.25
C LEU A 321 -3.38 1.56 8.60
N PRO A 322 -4.71 1.79 8.61
CA PRO A 322 -5.43 2.85 9.32
C PRO A 322 -5.61 2.57 10.82
N LEU A 323 -5.17 1.41 11.30
CA LEU A 323 -5.30 1.03 12.71
C LEU A 323 -4.09 0.22 13.14
N TYR A 324 -3.48 0.60 14.26
CA TYR A 324 -2.47 -0.21 14.94
C TYR A 324 -3.15 -1.30 15.78
N PHE A 325 -2.86 -2.56 15.45
CA PHE A 325 -3.51 -3.70 16.09
C PHE A 325 -2.83 -4.20 17.37
N GLY A 326 -1.55 -3.86 17.57
CA GLY A 326 -0.78 -4.35 18.71
C GLY A 326 0.69 -4.58 18.37
N SER A 327 1.46 -4.88 19.42
CA SER A 327 2.90 -5.06 19.37
C SER A 327 3.34 -6.53 19.32
N ALA A 328 2.42 -7.49 19.14
CA ALA A 328 2.77 -8.89 19.04
C ALA A 328 3.38 -9.17 17.66
N VAL A 329 4.30 -10.13 17.56
CA VAL A 329 4.94 -10.51 16.28
C VAL A 329 3.90 -10.87 15.20
N GLU A 330 2.83 -11.57 15.59
CA GLU A 330 1.74 -11.93 14.69
C GLU A 330 0.97 -10.71 14.13
N ASP A 331 1.02 -9.57 14.83
CA ASP A 331 0.44 -8.31 14.36
C ASP A 331 1.13 -7.77 13.10
N TYR A 332 2.45 -7.98 13.03
CA TYR A 332 3.27 -7.63 11.88
C TYR A 332 3.25 -8.72 10.80
N ARG A 333 3.37 -10.00 11.18
CA ARG A 333 3.39 -11.13 10.24
C ARG A 333 2.18 -11.14 9.31
N ARG A 334 0.97 -10.93 9.84
CA ARG A 334 -0.24 -10.90 9.01
C ARG A 334 -0.22 -9.81 7.96
N LEU A 335 0.42 -8.67 8.23
CA LEU A 335 0.53 -7.55 7.29
C LEU A 335 1.49 -7.88 6.14
N TYR A 336 2.61 -8.55 6.44
CA TYR A 336 3.47 -9.10 5.39
C TYR A 336 2.71 -10.10 4.51
N ARG A 337 1.94 -11.03 5.12
CA ARG A 337 1.10 -11.96 4.35
C ARG A 337 0.06 -11.24 3.50
N GLN A 338 -0.49 -10.11 3.94
CA GLN A 338 -1.41 -9.30 3.12
C GLN A 338 -0.74 -8.72 1.86
N VAL A 339 0.53 -8.33 1.92
CA VAL A 339 1.27 -7.85 0.75
C VAL A 339 1.60 -9.01 -0.18
N TYR A 340 2.23 -10.06 0.36
CA TYR A 340 2.70 -11.21 -0.42
C TYR A 340 1.58 -12.05 -1.03
N ARG A 341 0.37 -12.05 -0.46
CA ARG A 341 -0.77 -12.76 -1.05
C ARG A 341 -1.35 -12.09 -2.30
N THR A 342 -1.05 -10.80 -2.52
CA THR A 342 -1.66 -10.08 -3.65
C THR A 342 -1.21 -10.68 -4.98
N PRO A 343 -2.10 -10.75 -6.01
CA PRO A 343 -1.75 -11.36 -7.29
C PRO A 343 -0.51 -10.72 -7.95
N SER A 344 -0.39 -9.39 -7.88
CA SER A 344 0.76 -8.67 -8.46
C SER A 344 2.06 -8.93 -7.68
N ALA A 345 2.05 -8.98 -6.34
CA ALA A 345 3.24 -9.31 -5.55
C ALA A 345 3.74 -10.71 -5.87
N ARG A 346 2.84 -11.71 -5.87
CA ARG A 346 3.17 -13.09 -6.26
C ARG A 346 3.82 -13.15 -7.63
N SER A 347 3.22 -12.46 -8.60
CA SER A 347 3.72 -12.48 -9.99
C SER A 347 5.06 -11.77 -10.15
N LEU A 348 5.27 -10.66 -9.44
CA LEU A 348 6.49 -9.85 -9.56
C LEU A 348 7.66 -10.52 -8.85
N MET A 349 7.47 -10.88 -7.58
CA MET A 349 8.53 -11.41 -6.72
C MET A 349 8.91 -12.85 -7.06
N HIS A 350 8.05 -13.58 -7.77
CA HIS A 350 8.41 -14.86 -8.37
C HIS A 350 9.37 -14.69 -9.57
N LYS A 351 9.32 -13.55 -10.27
CA LYS A 351 10.10 -13.30 -11.49
C LYS A 351 11.36 -12.49 -11.25
N VAL A 352 11.33 -11.58 -10.28
CA VAL A 352 12.37 -10.58 -10.07
C VAL A 352 12.87 -10.69 -8.62
N PRO A 353 14.18 -10.88 -8.41
CA PRO A 353 14.80 -10.81 -7.08
C PRO A 353 14.46 -9.51 -6.34
N THR A 354 14.22 -9.57 -5.03
CA THR A 354 13.91 -8.39 -4.23
C THR A 354 14.80 -8.24 -3.01
N VAL A 355 15.24 -7.01 -2.78
CA VAL A 355 16.11 -6.58 -1.69
C VAL A 355 15.43 -5.40 -0.98
N HIS A 356 15.56 -5.31 0.35
CA HIS A 356 14.71 -4.44 1.17
C HIS A 356 15.50 -3.68 2.24
N VAL A 357 15.21 -2.40 2.43
CA VAL A 357 15.36 -1.75 3.74
C VAL A 357 13.98 -1.61 4.39
N TYR A 358 13.92 -1.49 5.71
CA TYR A 358 12.69 -1.08 6.41
C TYR A 358 12.70 0.42 6.68
N ASP A 359 11.53 0.95 6.98
CA ASP A 359 11.30 2.30 7.46
C ASP A 359 10.48 2.25 8.77
N ASP A 360 9.90 3.38 9.17
CA ASP A 360 9.10 3.51 10.38
C ASP A 360 7.80 2.73 10.33
N HIS A 361 7.10 2.64 9.20
CA HIS A 361 5.81 1.93 9.18
C HIS A 361 5.91 0.40 9.23
N GLU A 362 7.12 -0.17 9.15
CA GLU A 362 7.39 -1.53 9.62
C GLU A 362 7.24 -1.67 11.15
N ILE A 363 7.31 -0.56 11.89
CA ILE A 363 7.32 -0.48 13.35
C ILE A 363 6.11 0.32 13.85
N LEU A 364 6.20 1.65 13.77
CA LEU A 364 5.22 2.70 14.07
C LEU A 364 5.70 4.02 13.43
N ASN A 365 4.78 4.86 12.92
CA ASN A 365 5.06 6.14 12.28
C ASN A 365 6.06 6.99 13.09
N ASN A 366 7.08 7.49 12.39
CA ASN A 366 8.20 8.28 12.88
C ASN A 366 9.03 7.59 14.01
N TRP A 367 9.18 6.26 14.01
CA TRP A 367 9.94 5.52 15.04
C TRP A 367 11.38 6.02 15.26
N HIS A 368 11.77 6.30 16.51
CA HIS A 368 13.13 6.76 16.88
C HIS A 368 13.60 6.25 18.25
N ASP A 369 12.85 5.35 18.89
CA ASP A 369 13.11 4.91 20.27
C ASP A 369 14.01 3.66 20.35
N GLY A 370 14.85 3.46 19.33
CA GLY A 370 15.79 2.34 19.26
C GLY A 370 15.14 0.97 19.42
N ASP A 371 15.67 0.14 20.32
CA ASP A 371 15.26 -1.25 20.55
C ASP A 371 14.09 -1.40 21.54
N VAL A 372 13.43 -0.30 21.93
CA VAL A 372 12.24 -0.34 22.78
C VAL A 372 11.08 -1.01 22.04
N ALA A 373 10.16 -1.65 22.77
CA ALA A 373 8.96 -2.23 22.16
C ALA A 373 8.15 -1.13 21.42
N PRO A 374 7.68 -1.39 20.17
CA PRO A 374 7.55 -2.71 19.55
C PRO A 374 8.68 -3.13 18.59
N MET A 375 9.83 -2.43 18.54
CA MET A 375 10.92 -2.69 17.58
C MET A 375 11.32 -4.17 17.48
N GLY A 376 11.47 -4.85 18.62
CA GLY A 376 11.84 -6.27 18.65
C GLY A 376 10.84 -7.15 17.89
N SER A 377 9.53 -6.96 18.10
CA SER A 377 8.50 -7.73 17.40
C SER A 377 8.44 -7.40 15.92
N ALA A 378 8.56 -6.11 15.57
CA ALA A 378 8.59 -5.63 14.20
C ALA A 378 9.77 -6.24 13.42
N LEU A 379 10.98 -6.21 14.00
CA LEU A 379 12.18 -6.75 13.38
C LEU A 379 12.18 -8.27 13.26
N VAL A 380 11.53 -9.00 14.16
CA VAL A 380 11.33 -10.46 13.98
C VAL A 380 10.53 -10.71 12.69
N ALA A 381 9.39 -10.05 12.53
CA ALA A 381 8.56 -10.22 11.32
C ALA A 381 9.28 -9.69 10.06
N TYR A 382 9.95 -8.54 10.14
CA TYR A 382 10.75 -8.03 9.03
C TYR A 382 11.83 -9.02 8.60
N ASN A 383 12.59 -9.59 9.53
CA ASN A 383 13.65 -10.55 9.22
C ASN A 383 13.10 -11.84 8.59
N GLU A 384 12.00 -12.36 9.12
CA GLU A 384 11.32 -13.55 8.58
C GLU A 384 10.90 -13.39 7.12
N TYR A 385 10.46 -12.20 6.72
CA TYR A 385 9.89 -11.95 5.39
C TYR A 385 10.85 -11.28 4.39
N ASN A 386 11.62 -10.30 4.84
CA ASN A 386 12.37 -9.37 3.99
C ASN A 386 13.85 -9.26 4.36
N GLY A 387 14.20 -9.28 5.65
CA GLY A 387 15.55 -9.05 6.15
C GLY A 387 16.52 -10.21 5.93
N LEU A 388 16.17 -11.45 6.27
CA LEU A 388 17.06 -12.61 6.08
C LEU A 388 17.41 -12.89 4.60
N PRO A 389 16.50 -12.68 3.62
CA PRO A 389 16.81 -12.79 2.20
C PRO A 389 17.75 -11.72 1.63
N ASN A 390 18.00 -10.61 2.34
CA ASN A 390 18.92 -9.55 1.91
C ASN A 390 20.38 -10.02 1.86
N PRO A 391 21.30 -9.20 1.30
CA PRO A 391 22.73 -9.43 1.47
C PRO A 391 23.13 -9.61 2.94
N PRO A 392 24.23 -10.32 3.22
CA PRO A 392 24.72 -10.47 4.59
C PRO A 392 24.93 -9.12 5.29
N SER A 393 24.31 -8.96 6.46
CA SER A 393 24.53 -7.83 7.37
C SER A 393 25.54 -8.18 8.45
N PRO A 394 26.23 -7.19 9.05
CA PRO A 394 26.93 -7.40 10.30
C PRO A 394 26.01 -7.98 11.40
N PRO A 395 26.52 -8.80 12.32
CA PRO A 395 25.69 -9.46 13.33
C PRO A 395 24.84 -8.46 14.12
N ASN A 396 23.55 -8.77 14.32
CA ASN A 396 22.58 -7.90 15.00
C ASN A 396 22.32 -6.55 14.33
N HIS A 397 22.73 -6.33 13.08
CA HIS A 397 22.42 -5.11 12.34
C HIS A 397 21.60 -5.41 11.08
N ALA A 398 20.88 -4.40 10.58
CA ALA A 398 20.07 -4.51 9.37
C ALA A 398 20.62 -3.69 8.18
N TYR A 399 21.61 -2.83 8.41
CA TYR A 399 22.37 -2.22 7.32
C TYR A 399 23.28 -3.27 6.66
N TYR A 400 23.55 -3.12 5.37
CA TYR A 400 24.39 -4.04 4.60
C TYR A 400 24.96 -3.35 3.37
N ASN A 401 25.89 -4.02 2.70
CA ASN A 401 26.38 -3.61 1.39
C ASN A 401 26.55 -4.82 0.49
N PHE A 402 26.57 -4.58 -0.81
CA PHE A 402 26.80 -5.62 -1.83
C PHE A 402 27.27 -4.97 -3.14
N THR A 403 27.66 -5.81 -4.11
CA THR A 403 28.10 -5.38 -5.43
C THR A 403 27.41 -6.18 -6.54
N TYR A 404 27.17 -5.52 -7.66
CA TYR A 404 26.82 -6.14 -8.93
C TYR A 404 27.92 -5.78 -9.95
N GLY A 405 28.90 -6.66 -10.14
CA GLY A 405 30.11 -6.30 -10.87
C GLY A 405 30.89 -5.19 -10.17
N ASP A 406 31.15 -4.11 -10.90
CA ASP A 406 31.75 -2.86 -10.41
C ASP A 406 30.70 -1.80 -9.99
N ILE A 407 29.46 -2.19 -9.74
CA ILE A 407 28.42 -1.31 -9.19
C ILE A 407 28.22 -1.66 -7.72
N ALA A 408 28.41 -0.70 -6.81
CA ALA A 408 28.33 -0.93 -5.38
C ALA A 408 27.09 -0.31 -4.74
N PHE A 409 26.56 -0.99 -3.72
CA PHE A 409 25.37 -0.59 -2.98
C PHE A 409 25.67 -0.57 -1.48
N TYR A 410 25.19 0.45 -0.79
CA TYR A 410 25.16 0.49 0.68
C TYR A 410 23.75 0.82 1.14
N ALA A 411 23.14 -0.06 1.92
CA ALA A 411 21.83 0.12 2.50
C ALA A 411 21.94 0.53 3.97
N TRP A 412 21.42 1.71 4.31
CA TRP A 412 21.35 2.18 5.67
C TRP A 412 20.16 1.62 6.43
N ASP A 413 20.34 1.53 7.75
CA ASP A 413 19.27 1.55 8.73
C ASP A 413 19.18 2.99 9.27
N THR A 414 18.06 3.65 9.00
CA THR A 414 17.80 5.06 9.35
C THR A 414 16.73 5.20 10.42
N ARG A 415 16.40 4.12 11.16
CA ARG A 415 15.38 4.14 12.22
C ARG A 415 15.90 3.67 13.56
N ARG A 416 16.70 2.59 13.60
CA ARG A 416 17.09 1.97 14.86
C ARG A 416 18.05 2.80 15.69
N TYR A 417 18.97 3.52 15.06
CA TYR A 417 20.04 4.23 15.78
C TYR A 417 19.82 5.73 15.90
N ARG A 418 18.73 6.25 15.31
CA ARG A 418 18.52 7.68 15.29
C ARG A 418 18.11 8.21 16.66
N SER A 419 18.59 9.40 17.00
CA SER A 419 18.20 10.11 18.21
C SER A 419 16.79 10.69 18.07
N HIS A 420 16.15 11.03 19.19
CA HIS A 420 14.92 11.84 19.14
C HIS A 420 15.20 13.19 18.46
N TRP A 421 14.28 13.65 17.60
CA TRP A 421 14.44 14.87 16.79
C TRP A 421 14.66 16.15 17.62
N GLU A 422 14.09 16.24 18.82
CA GLU A 422 14.32 17.36 19.74
C GLU A 422 15.80 17.52 20.12
N MET A 423 16.56 16.43 20.27
CA MET A 423 18.00 16.51 20.57
C MET A 423 18.77 17.18 19.44
N ALA A 424 18.32 16.98 18.20
CA ALA A 424 18.91 17.58 17.02
C ALA A 424 18.60 19.09 16.91
N ASN A 425 17.40 19.51 17.33
CA ASN A 425 16.97 20.90 17.31
C ASN A 425 17.65 21.80 18.35
N VAL A 426 18.18 21.23 19.45
CA VAL A 426 18.92 21.98 20.49
C VAL A 426 20.39 22.22 20.08
N GLY A 427 20.79 21.83 18.86
CA GLY A 427 22.15 22.05 18.35
C GLY A 427 23.20 21.20 19.08
N THR A 428 22.78 20.13 19.76
CA THR A 428 23.71 19.19 20.37
C THR A 428 24.42 18.40 19.28
N THR A 429 25.75 18.34 19.33
CA THR A 429 26.58 17.55 18.38
C THR A 429 26.38 16.04 18.51
N THR A 430 25.51 15.61 19.43
CA THR A 430 25.25 14.20 19.76
C THR A 430 24.08 13.60 19.00
N ALA A 431 23.23 14.40 18.35
CA ALA A 431 22.12 13.86 17.56
C ALA A 431 22.64 13.15 16.30
N THR A 432 22.12 11.96 16.05
CA THR A 432 22.56 11.09 14.95
C THR A 432 21.35 10.41 14.30
N MET A 433 21.44 10.14 13.01
CA MET A 433 20.55 9.29 12.21
C MET A 433 21.10 7.86 12.14
N LEU A 434 22.40 7.70 11.83
CA LEU A 434 22.99 6.39 11.57
C LEU A 434 23.55 5.70 12.81
N GLY A 435 23.83 6.45 13.87
CA GLY A 435 24.64 5.97 14.97
C GLY A 435 26.12 5.86 14.62
N LYS A 436 26.95 5.70 15.67
CA LYS A 436 28.42 5.71 15.55
C LYS A 436 28.96 4.54 14.71
N GLU A 437 28.46 3.34 14.94
CA GLU A 437 28.99 2.10 14.33
C GLU A 437 28.70 2.05 12.83
N GLN A 438 27.44 2.27 12.44
CA GLN A 438 27.06 2.29 11.02
C GLN A 438 27.74 3.43 10.26
N LYS A 439 27.90 4.62 10.87
CA LYS A 439 28.63 5.73 10.24
C LYS A 439 30.10 5.37 9.99
N ALA A 440 30.76 4.72 10.93
CA ALA A 440 32.14 4.24 10.76
C ALA A 440 32.23 3.17 9.66
N HIS A 441 31.31 2.20 9.66
CA HIS A 441 31.25 1.16 8.64
C HIS A 441 30.96 1.73 7.23
N PHE A 442 30.09 2.74 7.13
CA PHE A 442 29.82 3.45 5.88
C PHE A 442 31.06 4.19 5.36
N ALA A 443 31.81 4.88 6.23
CA ALA A 443 33.05 5.54 5.83
C ALA A 443 34.11 4.55 5.33
N GLN A 444 34.23 3.39 5.97
CA GLN A 444 35.12 2.31 5.51
C GLN A 444 34.68 1.75 4.15
N TRP A 445 33.38 1.53 3.97
CA TRP A 445 32.84 1.11 2.69
C TRP A 445 33.14 2.13 1.58
N LEU A 446 32.90 3.43 1.81
CA LEU A 446 33.21 4.50 0.86
C LEU A 446 34.69 4.45 0.44
N ALA A 447 35.60 4.33 1.40
CA ALA A 447 37.02 4.22 1.12
C ALA A 447 37.36 2.99 0.25
N SER A 448 36.71 1.86 0.49
CA SER A 448 36.91 0.62 -0.29
C SER A 448 36.36 0.73 -1.72
N VAL A 449 35.16 1.30 -1.89
CA VAL A 449 34.47 1.36 -3.19
C VAL A 449 34.96 2.51 -4.06
N ASN A 450 35.66 3.49 -3.48
CA ASN A 450 36.25 4.59 -4.21
C ASN A 450 37.35 4.17 -5.20
N HIS A 451 37.85 2.93 -5.14
CA HIS A 451 38.79 2.39 -6.13
C HIS A 451 38.33 1.07 -6.80
N THR A 452 37.21 0.50 -6.35
CA THR A 452 36.72 -0.82 -6.79
C THR A 452 35.36 -0.82 -7.49
N ALA A 453 34.58 0.27 -7.42
CA ALA A 453 33.26 0.39 -8.07
C ALA A 453 33.06 1.64 -8.94
N ALA A 454 32.64 1.47 -10.18
CA ALA A 454 32.37 2.55 -11.14
C ALA A 454 31.20 3.45 -10.78
N VAL A 455 30.15 2.86 -10.20
CA VAL A 455 28.93 3.56 -9.77
C VAL A 455 28.59 3.10 -8.36
N LYS A 456 28.15 4.04 -7.51
CA LYS A 456 27.77 3.76 -6.13
C LYS A 456 26.33 4.22 -5.88
N PHE A 457 25.55 3.38 -5.21
CA PHE A 457 24.23 3.71 -4.72
C PHE A 457 24.19 3.62 -3.20
N VAL A 458 23.69 4.67 -2.57
CA VAL A 458 23.41 4.69 -1.13
C VAL A 458 21.89 4.69 -0.96
N ILE A 459 21.40 3.69 -0.25
CA ILE A 459 19.97 3.44 -0.04
C ILE A 459 19.60 3.94 1.36
N SER A 460 18.60 4.81 1.41
CA SER A 460 18.07 5.41 2.63
C SER A 460 16.56 5.20 2.66
N SER A 461 15.96 4.95 3.82
CA SER A 461 14.49 4.89 3.89
C SER A 461 13.88 6.31 3.78
N VAL A 462 14.52 7.29 4.44
CA VAL A 462 14.13 8.71 4.43
C VAL A 462 15.02 9.56 3.52
N PRO A 463 14.52 10.69 2.98
CA PRO A 463 15.28 11.53 2.05
C PRO A 463 16.38 12.36 2.72
N LEU A 464 17.49 12.53 1.99
CA LEU A 464 18.62 13.40 2.33
C LEU A 464 18.34 14.87 2.03
N THR A 465 17.58 15.16 0.98
CA THR A 465 17.18 16.51 0.59
C THR A 465 16.39 17.20 1.71
N THR A 466 16.62 18.50 1.86
CA THR A 466 15.89 19.35 2.79
C THR A 466 14.71 20.07 2.15
N ALA A 467 14.41 19.77 0.88
CA ALA A 467 13.44 20.48 0.06
C ALA A 467 12.00 20.36 0.59
N TRP A 468 11.63 19.22 1.20
CA TRP A 468 10.36 19.13 1.93
C TRP A 468 10.42 19.95 3.22
N SER A 469 9.55 20.95 3.33
CA SER A 469 9.57 21.92 4.43
C SER A 469 8.35 21.85 5.35
N SER A 470 7.69 20.69 5.42
CA SER A 470 6.71 20.39 6.47
C SER A 470 7.39 20.33 7.85
N THR A 471 6.61 20.50 8.91
CA THR A 471 7.08 20.29 10.30
C THR A 471 7.52 18.85 10.53
N ASP A 472 6.73 17.90 10.03
CA ASP A 472 7.05 16.47 10.04
C ASP A 472 8.41 16.18 9.39
N SER A 473 8.70 16.75 8.23
CA SER A 473 10.00 16.53 7.57
C SER A 473 11.19 17.14 8.32
N SER A 474 11.00 18.16 9.16
CA SER A 474 12.07 18.62 10.07
C SER A 474 12.32 17.70 11.27
N HIS A 475 11.44 16.74 11.53
CA HIS A 475 11.60 15.78 12.62
C HIS A 475 12.07 14.41 12.10
N ASP A 476 11.53 14.00 10.96
CA ASP A 476 11.66 12.62 10.50
C ASP A 476 12.79 12.37 9.48
N THR A 477 13.08 13.35 8.62
CA THR A 477 14.08 13.19 7.56
C THR A 477 15.44 13.74 7.96
N TRP A 478 16.45 13.59 7.08
CA TRP A 478 17.78 14.18 7.28
C TRP A 478 17.78 15.71 7.45
N ARG A 479 16.68 16.40 7.10
CA ARG A 479 16.49 17.81 7.44
C ARG A 479 16.51 18.07 8.94
N GLY A 480 16.05 17.11 9.75
CA GLY A 480 16.11 17.15 11.21
C GLY A 480 17.50 16.89 11.78
N TYR A 481 18.46 16.40 10.98
CA TYR A 481 19.80 16.01 11.45
C TYR A 481 20.88 16.79 10.70
N PRO A 482 20.88 18.14 10.76
CA PRO A 482 21.73 18.98 9.90
C PRO A 482 23.23 18.75 10.09
N THR A 483 23.67 18.45 11.32
CA THR A 483 25.09 18.20 11.64
C THR A 483 25.59 16.92 10.97
N GLU A 484 24.96 15.77 11.24
CA GLU A 484 25.38 14.51 10.63
C GLU A 484 25.13 14.50 9.12
N ARG A 485 24.08 15.15 8.64
CA ARG A 485 23.87 15.37 7.21
C ARG A 485 25.05 16.08 6.56
N ALA A 486 25.56 17.15 7.18
CA ALA A 486 26.73 17.87 6.66
C ALA A 486 27.98 16.98 6.65
N GLU A 487 28.17 16.13 7.66
CA GLU A 487 29.25 15.12 7.68
C GLU A 487 29.13 14.15 6.51
N ILE A 488 27.92 13.60 6.24
CA ILE A 488 27.68 12.68 5.13
C ILE A 488 27.91 13.35 3.76
N LEU A 489 27.43 14.60 3.59
CA LEU A 489 27.69 15.37 2.37
C LEU A 489 29.20 15.60 2.17
N ALA A 490 29.93 15.94 3.24
CA ALA A 490 31.38 16.13 3.18
C ALA A 490 32.14 14.82 2.89
N LEU A 491 31.69 13.69 3.43
CA LEU A 491 32.28 12.37 3.18
C LEU A 491 32.07 11.90 1.74
N THR A 492 30.96 12.30 1.10
CA THR A 492 30.57 11.80 -0.22
C THR A 492 30.89 12.76 -1.37
N GLN A 493 31.29 14.01 -1.11
CA GLN A 493 31.56 15.02 -2.15
C GLN A 493 32.68 14.66 -3.13
N ASN A 494 33.66 13.85 -2.68
CA ASN A 494 34.82 13.44 -3.49
C ASN A 494 34.71 12.01 -4.01
N VAL A 495 33.55 11.37 -3.86
CA VAL A 495 33.31 10.02 -4.34
C VAL A 495 32.58 10.11 -5.69
N PRO A 496 33.25 9.79 -6.81
CA PRO A 496 32.66 9.95 -8.13
C PRO A 496 31.52 8.95 -8.34
N ASN A 497 30.53 9.39 -9.11
CA ASN A 497 29.39 8.59 -9.57
C ASN A 497 28.58 7.96 -8.41
N LEU A 498 28.37 8.73 -7.34
CA LEU A 498 27.57 8.33 -6.19
C LEU A 498 26.16 8.93 -6.26
N PHE A 499 25.16 8.08 -6.05
CA PHE A 499 23.75 8.43 -6.08
C PHE A 499 23.05 7.99 -4.80
N PHE A 500 22.06 8.76 -4.35
CA PHE A 500 21.19 8.40 -3.24
C PHE A 500 19.82 7.96 -3.76
N LEU A 501 19.27 6.88 -3.19
CA LEU A 501 17.91 6.43 -3.45
C LEU A 501 17.12 6.45 -2.13
N SER A 502 15.97 7.12 -2.11
CA SER A 502 15.16 7.28 -0.90
C SER A 502 13.65 7.23 -1.10
N GLY A 503 12.90 7.01 -0.01
CA GLY A 503 11.45 6.78 0.00
C GLY A 503 10.67 7.81 0.83
N ASP A 504 9.77 7.31 1.69
CA ASP A 504 8.98 8.05 2.70
C ASP A 504 7.93 9.06 2.20
N ARG A 505 8.30 10.08 1.39
CA ARG A 505 7.51 11.33 1.26
C ARG A 505 6.21 11.30 0.46
N HIS A 506 5.84 10.16 -0.12
CA HIS A 506 4.73 9.95 -1.04
C HIS A 506 4.72 10.90 -2.25
N GLU A 507 5.90 11.43 -2.58
CA GLU A 507 6.18 12.29 -3.72
C GLU A 507 7.46 11.79 -4.41
N MET A 508 7.69 12.28 -5.63
CA MET A 508 8.98 12.09 -6.30
C MET A 508 9.75 13.40 -6.33
N ALA A 509 11.03 13.36 -5.96
CA ALA A 509 11.98 14.42 -6.22
C ALA A 509 13.32 13.86 -6.71
N ALA A 510 13.88 14.48 -7.73
CA ALA A 510 15.28 14.35 -8.11
C ALA A 510 16.01 15.64 -7.76
N VAL A 511 17.04 15.55 -6.92
CA VAL A 511 17.74 16.70 -6.35
C VAL A 511 19.23 16.50 -6.44
N GLU A 512 19.94 17.47 -7.00
CA GLU A 512 21.38 17.59 -6.91
C GLU A 512 21.71 18.22 -5.54
N LEU A 513 22.39 17.45 -4.68
CA LEU A 513 22.74 17.83 -3.32
C LEU A 513 23.98 18.75 -3.31
N PRO A 514 24.26 19.47 -2.21
CA PRO A 514 25.44 20.34 -2.12
C PRO A 514 26.78 19.63 -2.32
N SER A 515 26.83 18.31 -2.14
CA SER A 515 28.02 17.49 -2.40
C SER A 515 28.24 17.19 -3.90
N GLY A 516 27.33 17.61 -4.78
CA GLY A 516 27.32 17.28 -6.22
C GLY A 516 26.64 15.94 -6.55
N ASN A 517 26.32 15.13 -5.54
CA ASN A 517 25.63 13.84 -5.72
C ASN A 517 24.14 14.07 -6.01
N VAL A 518 23.54 13.17 -6.81
CA VAL A 518 22.10 13.23 -7.10
C VAL A 518 21.34 12.25 -6.22
N GLU A 519 20.28 12.74 -5.59
CA GLU A 519 19.29 11.93 -4.89
C GLU A 519 18.03 11.76 -5.75
N PHE A 520 17.56 10.52 -5.84
CA PHE A 520 16.25 10.16 -6.35
C PHE A 520 15.38 9.66 -5.20
N SER A 521 14.53 10.53 -4.67
CA SER A 521 13.52 10.18 -3.69
C SER A 521 12.22 9.86 -4.41
N THR A 522 11.68 8.64 -4.28
CA THR A 522 10.50 8.21 -5.04
C THR A 522 9.61 7.27 -4.26
N SER A 523 8.42 7.77 -3.94
CA SER A 523 7.32 7.00 -3.38
C SER A 523 5.99 7.69 -3.73
N PRO A 524 4.83 7.02 -3.64
CA PRO A 524 4.65 5.64 -3.21
C PRO A 524 4.49 4.67 -4.39
N ILE A 525 4.85 3.41 -4.18
CA ILE A 525 4.51 2.32 -5.11
C ILE A 525 2.99 2.12 -5.16
N SER A 526 2.31 2.18 -4.02
CA SER A 526 0.84 2.10 -3.98
C SER A 526 0.32 2.68 -2.67
N GLN A 527 0.13 3.99 -2.62
CA GLN A 527 -0.40 4.68 -1.44
C GLN A 527 -0.97 6.06 -1.83
N PHE A 528 -1.57 6.75 -0.87
CA PHE A 528 -2.00 8.13 -1.06
C PHE A 528 -0.83 9.07 -1.42
N THR A 529 -1.18 10.26 -1.87
CA THR A 529 -0.26 11.39 -1.99
C THR A 529 -0.91 12.52 -1.24
N PHE A 530 -0.19 13.19 -0.34
CA PHE A 530 -0.75 14.28 0.45
C PHE A 530 -1.24 15.41 -0.48
N PRO A 531 -2.57 15.63 -0.62
CA PRO A 531 -3.07 16.57 -1.60
C PRO A 531 -2.98 18.04 -1.14
N PHE A 532 -2.91 18.28 0.17
CA PHE A 532 -3.04 19.63 0.75
C PHE A 532 -2.00 19.97 1.83
N VAL A 533 -1.07 19.06 2.12
CA VAL A 533 -0.10 19.22 3.21
C VAL A 533 1.30 18.96 2.67
N GLY A 534 2.23 19.88 2.94
CA GLY A 534 3.61 19.79 2.50
C GLY A 534 3.96 20.86 1.46
N GLN A 535 4.96 21.67 1.79
CA GLN A 535 5.61 22.58 0.84
C GLN A 535 6.90 21.92 0.37
N PHE A 536 7.12 21.92 -0.94
CA PHE A 536 8.41 21.56 -1.54
C PHE A 536 9.11 22.84 -1.99
N ARG A 537 10.27 23.14 -1.40
CA ARG A 537 11.07 24.33 -1.68
C ARG A 537 12.09 24.00 -2.75
N LYS A 538 11.81 24.43 -3.98
CA LYS A 538 12.74 24.26 -5.10
C LYS A 538 13.99 25.11 -4.89
N ASN A 539 15.14 24.56 -5.26
CA ASN A 539 16.44 25.26 -5.28
C ASN A 539 16.79 25.94 -3.94
N ASN A 540 16.71 25.20 -2.84
CA ASN A 540 16.88 25.72 -1.48
C ASN A 540 18.09 25.08 -0.78
N ALA A 541 18.72 25.79 0.16
CA ALA A 541 19.82 25.29 0.99
C ALA A 541 21.00 24.69 0.19
N GLY A 542 21.33 25.28 -0.96
CA GLY A 542 22.41 24.82 -1.84
C GLY A 542 22.05 23.57 -2.67
N GLU A 543 20.83 23.05 -2.55
CA GLU A 543 20.32 21.99 -3.39
C GLU A 543 19.74 22.54 -4.70
N LYS A 544 19.80 21.77 -5.77
CA LYS A 544 19.20 22.10 -7.06
C LYS A 544 18.17 21.05 -7.46
N THR A 545 16.93 21.48 -7.63
CA THR A 545 15.83 20.58 -8.00
C THR A 545 15.91 20.27 -9.49
N LEU A 546 16.15 19.01 -9.83
CA LEU A 546 16.16 18.51 -11.21
C LEU A 546 14.73 18.18 -11.67
N HIS A 547 13.96 17.52 -10.80
CA HIS A 547 12.55 17.23 -11.03
C HIS A 547 11.80 17.10 -9.71
N HIS A 548 10.51 17.40 -9.72
CA HIS A 548 9.62 17.19 -8.59
C HIS A 548 8.22 16.89 -9.11
N ARG A 549 7.62 15.81 -8.60
CA ARG A 549 6.27 15.39 -8.94
C ARG A 549 5.54 14.91 -7.69
N ARG A 550 4.43 15.59 -7.39
CA ARG A 550 3.48 15.17 -6.36
C ARG A 550 2.47 14.15 -6.90
N ALA A 551 1.76 14.49 -7.98
CA ALA A 551 0.58 13.75 -8.45
C ALA A 551 0.81 12.24 -8.69
N GLY A 552 -0.23 11.46 -8.41
CA GLY A 552 -0.32 10.02 -8.69
C GLY A 552 -0.12 9.13 -7.46
N HIS A 553 -0.93 8.08 -7.32
CA HIS A 553 -0.86 7.08 -6.23
C HIS A 553 0.19 5.97 -6.44
N VAL A 554 0.84 5.99 -7.60
CA VAL A 554 1.84 5.01 -8.01
C VAL A 554 2.99 5.74 -8.67
N LYS A 555 4.17 5.63 -8.09
CA LYS A 555 5.44 6.20 -8.51
C LYS A 555 6.56 5.23 -8.13
N TYR A 556 7.37 4.84 -9.11
CA TYR A 556 8.58 4.05 -8.89
C TYR A 556 9.65 4.44 -9.92
N GLY A 557 10.91 4.24 -9.56
CA GLY A 557 12.04 4.45 -10.44
C GLY A 557 12.51 3.16 -11.09
N ILE A 558 13.02 3.24 -12.31
CA ILE A 558 13.89 2.22 -12.91
C ILE A 558 15.20 2.89 -13.26
N LEU A 559 16.31 2.28 -12.83
CA LEU A 559 17.65 2.71 -13.16
C LEU A 559 18.26 1.76 -14.19
N ASP A 560 18.82 2.33 -15.26
CA ASP A 560 19.68 1.63 -16.21
C ASP A 560 21.12 2.11 -15.98
N VAL A 561 22.01 1.19 -15.64
CA VAL A 561 23.43 1.44 -15.34
C VAL A 561 24.29 0.65 -16.32
N ASP A 562 25.21 1.33 -16.97
CA ASP A 562 26.14 0.73 -17.93
C ASP A 562 27.56 1.22 -17.64
N THR A 563 28.38 0.33 -17.07
CA THR A 563 29.81 0.54 -16.82
C THR A 563 30.67 -0.20 -17.85
N LEU A 564 30.05 -0.99 -18.73
CA LEU A 564 30.71 -1.85 -19.72
C LEU A 564 31.04 -1.11 -21.02
N SER A 565 30.11 -0.28 -21.51
CA SER A 565 30.20 0.28 -22.87
C SER A 565 31.16 1.46 -23.02
N SER A 566 31.59 2.09 -21.93
CA SER A 566 32.37 3.34 -21.95
C SER A 566 33.18 3.54 -20.65
N PRO A 567 34.37 4.18 -20.70
CA PRO A 567 35.13 4.58 -19.51
C PRO A 567 34.40 5.56 -18.58
N VAL A 568 33.49 6.37 -19.15
CA VAL A 568 32.54 7.16 -18.38
C VAL A 568 31.26 6.32 -18.25
N PRO A 569 30.87 5.90 -17.03
CA PRO A 569 29.64 5.14 -16.83
C PRO A 569 28.41 5.92 -17.28
N ARG A 570 27.37 5.21 -17.72
CA ARG A 570 26.06 5.81 -17.99
C ARG A 570 25.08 5.35 -16.93
N VAL A 571 24.41 6.32 -16.28
CA VAL A 571 23.34 6.06 -15.31
C VAL A 571 22.12 6.85 -15.76
N THR A 572 21.04 6.14 -16.06
CA THR A 572 19.76 6.73 -16.47
C THR A 572 18.70 6.38 -15.44
N TYR A 573 18.03 7.38 -14.90
CA TYR A 573 16.87 7.23 -14.04
C TYR A 573 15.58 7.49 -14.82
N SER A 574 14.64 6.56 -14.76
CA SER A 574 13.33 6.65 -15.40
C SER A 574 12.22 6.58 -14.36
N LEU A 575 11.45 7.66 -14.22
CA LEU A 575 10.27 7.71 -13.34
C LEU A 575 9.06 7.10 -14.07
N PHE A 576 8.41 6.11 -13.44
CA PHE A 576 7.15 5.55 -13.91
C PHE A 576 6.01 5.91 -12.97
N THR A 577 4.88 6.32 -13.54
CA THR A 577 3.65 6.61 -12.80
C THR A 577 2.42 6.08 -13.55
N THR A 578 1.35 5.69 -12.88
CA THR A 578 0.16 5.14 -13.56
C THR A 578 -0.75 6.20 -14.15
N ASP A 579 -0.64 7.46 -13.71
CA ASP A 579 -1.38 8.60 -14.24
C ASP A 579 -0.76 9.15 -15.54
N VAL A 580 0.44 8.71 -15.93
CA VAL A 580 1.12 9.06 -17.17
C VAL A 580 1.40 7.79 -17.98
N HIS A 581 0.95 7.73 -19.23
CA HIS A 581 1.12 6.55 -20.11
C HIS A 581 0.68 5.21 -19.49
N LYS A 582 -0.17 5.22 -18.45
CA LYS A 582 -0.57 4.03 -17.69
C LYS A 582 0.62 3.25 -17.11
N GLY A 583 1.75 3.90 -16.85
CA GLY A 583 2.97 3.25 -16.34
C GLY A 583 3.75 2.42 -17.35
N ARG A 584 3.41 2.49 -18.65
CA ARG A 584 4.12 1.75 -19.71
C ARG A 584 5.35 2.47 -20.25
N LEU A 585 5.32 3.80 -20.23
CA LEU A 585 6.44 4.66 -20.63
C LEU A 585 6.83 5.55 -19.45
N PRO A 586 8.10 5.95 -19.35
CA PRO A 586 8.53 6.83 -18.28
C PRO A 586 7.84 8.18 -18.38
N ALA A 587 7.35 8.68 -17.24
CA ALA A 587 6.81 10.03 -17.09
C ALA A 587 7.92 11.09 -17.12
N TRP A 588 9.15 10.72 -16.74
CA TRP A 588 10.33 11.56 -16.76
C TRP A 588 11.59 10.70 -16.82
N VAL A 589 12.61 11.17 -17.53
CA VAL A 589 13.91 10.48 -17.67
C VAL A 589 15.03 11.47 -17.37
N TYR A 590 16.06 11.02 -16.68
CA TYR A 590 17.27 11.78 -16.38
C TYR A 590 18.51 10.94 -16.62
N GLU A 591 19.42 11.47 -17.44
CA GLU A 591 20.74 10.90 -17.65
C GLU A 591 21.74 11.66 -16.78
N ALA A 592 22.40 10.92 -15.88
CA ALA A 592 23.33 11.50 -14.93
C ALA A 592 24.65 11.89 -15.60
N LYS A 593 25.20 13.02 -15.18
CA LYS A 593 26.53 13.47 -15.59
C LYS A 593 27.60 12.72 -14.79
N CYS A 594 27.91 11.51 -15.22
CA CYS A 594 28.99 10.72 -14.64
C CYS A 594 30.35 11.23 -15.11
N THR A 595 31.39 10.95 -14.33
CA THR A 595 32.78 11.23 -14.67
C THR A 595 33.53 9.94 -14.93
N THR A 596 34.66 10.06 -15.64
CA THR A 596 35.56 8.93 -15.85
C THR A 596 35.95 8.34 -14.51
N TRP A 597 35.77 7.04 -14.43
CA TRP A 597 36.11 6.24 -13.28
C TRP A 597 37.26 5.33 -13.72
N ARG A 598 38.47 5.66 -13.26
CA ARG A 598 39.80 5.15 -13.69
C ARG A 598 40.43 5.92 -14.85
#